data_AF-A0AAU5AFK7-F1
#
_entry.id   AF-A0AAU5AFK7-F1
#
_cell.length_a   1.000
_cell.length_b   1.000
_cell.length_c   1.000
_cell.angle_alpha   90.00
_cell.angle_beta   90.00
_cell.angle_gamma   90.00
#
_symmetry.space_group_name_H-M   'P 1'
#
loop_
_entity.id
_entity.type
_entity.pdbx_description
1 polymer ?
#
loop_
_entity_poly.entity_id
_entity_poly.type
_entity_poly.pdbx_seq_one_letter_code
_entity_poly.pdbx_strand_id
1 'polypeptide(L)'
;MHLFSRSWTALRAAVAELPDEDFAQPSGCTGWLVRDLVCHLVIDAQDVLITLVTPAEAEPTRDAVTYWEVAETPPTGDDPLDALTVRLAAAYGEPWLLKFHLDDVGSAAGRAAELADPGRRVGTRDQVLTTGDYLCAYVLEWTLHHLDLVAHLQGAAEPPAEGLARSREMLEKIAGSAFPASFSDKDALLVGTGRRAPTDAENTELGGLAAKLPLVLG
;
A
#
# COMPACT_ATOMS: atom_id res chain seq x y z
N MET A 1 9.09 -0.15 -12.70
CA MET A 1 7.91 -0.20 -13.59
C MET A 1 7.26 -1.58 -13.57
N HIS A 2 7.95 -2.65 -14.00
CA HIS A 2 7.38 -4.01 -14.03
C HIS A 2 6.75 -4.48 -12.70
N LEU A 3 7.43 -4.27 -11.56
CA LEU A 3 6.88 -4.66 -10.26
C LEU A 3 5.65 -3.84 -9.84
N PHE A 4 5.61 -2.54 -10.17
CA PHE A 4 4.43 -1.71 -9.94
C PHE A 4 3.22 -2.28 -10.71
N SER A 5 3.37 -2.49 -12.03
CA SER A 5 2.27 -3.03 -12.85
C SER A 5 1.83 -4.40 -12.36
N ARG A 6 2.77 -5.26 -11.94
CA ARG A 6 2.47 -6.61 -11.45
C ARG A 6 1.70 -6.59 -10.13
N SER A 7 2.20 -5.87 -9.12
CA SER A 7 1.51 -5.75 -7.83
C SER A 7 0.15 -5.10 -7.99
N TRP A 8 0.07 -4.02 -8.78
CA TRP A 8 -1.20 -3.30 -8.99
C TRP A 8 -2.23 -4.14 -9.76
N THR A 9 -1.81 -4.89 -10.78
CA THR A 9 -2.71 -5.77 -11.52
C THR A 9 -3.22 -6.90 -10.64
N ALA A 10 -2.35 -7.49 -9.81
CA ALA A 10 -2.76 -8.54 -8.87
C ALA A 10 -3.77 -8.03 -7.84
N LEU A 11 -3.53 -6.84 -7.26
CA LEU A 11 -4.45 -6.22 -6.31
C LEU A 11 -5.82 -5.93 -6.95
N ARG A 12 -5.86 -5.32 -8.13
CA ARG A 12 -7.12 -5.06 -8.84
C ARG A 12 -7.86 -6.35 -9.21
N ALA A 13 -7.14 -7.37 -9.65
CA ALA A 13 -7.74 -8.67 -9.94
C ALA A 13 -8.37 -9.29 -8.69
N ALA A 14 -7.67 -9.24 -7.55
CA ALA A 14 -8.20 -9.70 -6.28
C ALA A 14 -9.51 -8.98 -5.93
N VAL A 15 -9.58 -7.65 -6.05
CA VAL A 15 -10.82 -6.89 -5.81
C VAL A 15 -11.95 -7.27 -6.77
N ALA A 16 -11.64 -7.47 -8.05
CA ALA A 16 -12.63 -7.81 -9.07
C ALA A 16 -13.26 -9.19 -8.84
N GLU A 17 -12.50 -10.14 -8.29
CA GLU A 17 -12.92 -11.51 -8.00
C GLU A 17 -13.69 -11.67 -6.68
N LEU A 18 -13.67 -10.65 -5.80
CA LEU A 18 -14.36 -10.72 -4.52
C LEU A 18 -15.88 -10.85 -4.68
N PRO A 19 -16.54 -11.73 -3.93
CA PRO A 19 -17.99 -11.68 -3.71
C PRO A 19 -18.44 -10.32 -3.15
N ASP A 20 -19.66 -9.89 -3.46
CA ASP A 20 -20.19 -8.60 -3.00
C ASP A 20 -20.39 -8.57 -1.47
N GLU A 21 -20.69 -9.71 -0.85
CA GLU A 21 -20.81 -9.86 0.60
C GLU A 21 -19.50 -9.57 1.35
N ASP A 22 -18.35 -9.79 0.71
CA ASP A 22 -17.05 -9.59 1.33
C ASP A 22 -16.71 -8.10 1.50
N PHE A 23 -17.37 -7.21 0.75
CA PHE A 23 -17.20 -5.76 0.90
C PHE A 23 -17.66 -5.22 2.26
N ALA A 24 -18.50 -5.98 2.98
CA ALA A 24 -18.95 -5.68 4.33
C ALA A 24 -18.07 -6.32 5.42
N GLN A 25 -17.08 -7.14 5.06
CA GLN A 25 -16.14 -7.73 6.02
C GLN A 25 -15.09 -6.71 6.46
N PRO A 26 -14.47 -6.91 7.64
CA PRO A 26 -13.28 -6.16 8.02
C PRO A 26 -12.15 -6.35 7.01
N SER A 27 -11.39 -5.29 6.74
CA SER A 27 -10.08 -5.37 6.09
C SER A 27 -8.97 -5.47 7.14
N GLY A 28 -7.72 -5.62 6.69
CA GLY A 28 -6.53 -5.52 7.56
C GLY A 28 -6.22 -4.10 8.03
N CYS A 29 -6.80 -3.07 7.39
CA CYS A 29 -6.75 -1.71 7.91
C CYS A 29 -7.71 -1.59 9.11
N THR A 30 -7.16 -1.30 10.28
CA THR A 30 -7.94 -1.27 11.53
C THR A 30 -9.09 -0.27 11.43
N GLY A 31 -10.31 -0.75 11.64
CA GLY A 31 -11.54 0.07 11.60
C GLY A 31 -12.15 0.25 10.21
N TRP A 32 -11.51 -0.25 9.16
CA TRP A 32 -12.01 -0.18 7.79
C TRP A 32 -12.59 -1.51 7.33
N LEU A 33 -13.72 -1.45 6.66
CA LEU A 33 -14.25 -2.57 5.88
C LEU A 33 -13.51 -2.69 4.55
N VAL A 34 -13.66 -3.83 3.88
CA VAL A 34 -13.12 -4.05 2.53
C VAL A 34 -13.57 -2.95 1.57
N ARG A 35 -14.84 -2.50 1.61
CA ARG A 35 -15.29 -1.38 0.76
C ARG A 35 -14.54 -0.06 1.03
N ASP A 36 -14.13 0.19 2.28
CA ASP A 36 -13.46 1.43 2.65
C ASP A 36 -12.03 1.40 2.09
N LEU A 37 -11.35 0.25 2.22
CA LEU A 37 -10.06 0.00 1.57
C LEU A 37 -10.16 0.10 0.04
N VAL A 38 -11.16 -0.51 -0.60
CA VAL A 38 -11.31 -0.41 -2.06
C VAL A 38 -11.57 1.04 -2.51
N CYS A 39 -12.30 1.83 -1.70
CA CYS A 39 -12.46 3.26 -1.96
C CYS A 39 -11.15 4.04 -1.79
N HIS A 40 -10.31 3.66 -0.82
CA HIS A 40 -8.95 4.20 -0.69
C HIS A 40 -8.10 3.90 -1.93
N LEU A 41 -8.16 2.68 -2.47
CA LEU A 41 -7.43 2.32 -3.70
C LEU A 41 -7.84 3.16 -4.93
N VAL A 42 -9.10 3.64 -4.98
CA VAL A 42 -9.54 4.61 -5.99
C VAL A 42 -8.79 5.93 -5.83
N ILE A 43 -8.65 6.42 -4.60
CA ILE A 43 -7.94 7.66 -4.28
C ILE A 43 -6.44 7.48 -4.60
N ASP A 44 -5.82 6.37 -4.20
CA ASP A 44 -4.42 6.09 -4.53
C ASP A 44 -4.17 6.05 -6.05
N ALA A 45 -5.09 5.45 -6.82
CA ALA A 45 -4.99 5.44 -8.28
C ALA A 45 -5.11 6.85 -8.88
N GLN A 46 -5.94 7.71 -8.29
CA GLN A 46 -6.03 9.12 -8.66
C GLN A 46 -4.72 9.85 -8.32
N ASP A 47 -4.13 9.60 -7.15
CA ASP A 47 -2.86 10.19 -6.74
C ASP A 47 -1.71 9.78 -7.66
N VAL A 48 -1.68 8.52 -8.11
CA VAL A 48 -0.74 8.08 -9.15
C VAL A 48 -0.92 8.90 -10.42
N LEU A 49 -2.15 9.02 -10.92
CA LEU A 49 -2.42 9.79 -12.13
C LEU A 49 -2.03 11.26 -11.98
N ILE A 50 -2.39 11.89 -10.87
CA ILE A 50 -2.07 13.29 -10.54
C ILE A 50 -0.54 13.47 -10.47
N THR A 51 0.17 12.60 -9.75
CA THR A 51 1.62 12.71 -9.57
C THR A 51 2.35 12.57 -10.90
N LEU A 52 1.97 11.60 -11.73
CA LEU A 52 2.62 11.35 -13.02
C LEU A 52 2.47 12.52 -14.02
N VAL A 53 1.43 13.35 -13.85
CA VAL A 53 1.21 14.56 -14.68
C VAL A 53 1.61 15.87 -13.98
N THR A 54 2.27 15.79 -12.84
CA THR A 54 2.76 16.95 -12.08
C THR A 54 4.28 17.05 -12.18
N PRO A 55 4.85 17.56 -13.30
CA PRO A 55 6.30 17.70 -13.44
C PRO A 55 6.87 18.68 -12.43
N ALA A 56 8.07 18.38 -11.96
CA ALA A 56 8.86 19.26 -11.10
C ALA A 56 10.19 19.62 -11.78
N GLU A 57 10.62 20.88 -11.67
CA GLU A 57 11.93 21.34 -12.17
C GLU A 57 13.04 21.17 -11.12
N ALA A 58 12.68 21.25 -9.84
CA ALA A 58 13.63 21.12 -8.73
C ALA A 58 14.27 19.72 -8.67
N GLU A 59 15.43 19.64 -8.02
CA GLU A 59 16.10 18.35 -7.78
C GLU A 59 15.26 17.44 -6.85
N PRO A 60 15.35 16.10 -7.00
CA PRO A 60 14.68 15.16 -6.10
C PRO A 60 15.04 15.45 -4.64
N THR A 61 14.01 15.60 -3.81
CA THR A 61 14.14 15.77 -2.37
C THR A 61 14.00 14.44 -1.63
N ARG A 62 13.34 13.45 -2.24
CA ARG A 62 13.09 12.11 -1.70
C ARG A 62 13.33 11.05 -2.77
N ASP A 63 13.51 9.82 -2.32
CA ASP A 63 13.57 8.59 -3.12
C ASP A 63 12.50 7.59 -2.65
N ALA A 64 12.49 6.38 -3.21
CA ALA A 64 11.48 5.36 -2.90
C ALA A 64 11.44 4.94 -1.42
N VAL A 65 12.52 5.15 -0.66
CA VAL A 65 12.62 4.76 0.77
C VAL A 65 12.26 5.95 1.65
N THR A 66 12.85 7.11 1.36
CA THR A 66 12.71 8.35 2.14
C THR A 66 11.41 9.10 1.87
N TYR A 67 10.64 8.69 0.86
CA TYR A 67 9.25 9.12 0.66
C TYR A 67 8.38 8.86 1.90
N TRP A 68 8.59 7.71 2.53
CA TRP A 68 7.85 7.29 3.72
C TRP A 68 8.38 7.98 4.97
N GLU A 69 7.47 8.58 5.72
CA GLU A 69 7.76 9.11 7.05
C GLU A 69 7.27 8.11 8.10
N VAL A 70 8.15 7.71 9.01
CA VAL A 70 7.79 6.81 10.10
C VAL A 70 7.18 7.64 11.23
N ALA A 71 5.87 7.53 11.41
CA ALA A 71 5.18 8.21 12.49
C ALA A 71 5.51 7.57 13.85
N GLU A 72 5.64 8.41 14.88
CA GLU A 72 5.94 7.97 16.25
C GLU A 72 4.74 7.28 16.92
N THR A 73 3.53 7.57 16.45
CA THR A 73 2.28 7.04 17.02
C THR A 73 1.42 6.42 15.95
N PRO A 74 0.71 5.31 16.24
CA PRO A 74 -0.31 4.76 15.35
C PRO A 74 -1.38 5.80 14.99
N PRO A 75 -1.98 5.71 13.79
CA PRO A 75 -3.08 6.59 13.42
C PRO A 75 -4.23 6.42 14.43
N THR A 76 -4.78 7.54 14.89
CA THR A 76 -5.90 7.54 15.85
C THR A 76 -7.25 7.33 15.17
N GLY A 77 -7.29 7.40 13.83
CA GLY A 77 -8.52 7.44 13.03
C GLY A 77 -9.22 8.79 13.04
N ASP A 78 -8.58 9.82 13.62
CA ASP A 78 -9.13 11.19 13.67
C ASP A 78 -8.78 12.00 12.41
N ASP A 79 -8.04 11.43 11.45
CA ASP A 79 -7.76 12.11 10.19
C ASP A 79 -9.09 12.39 9.46
N PRO A 80 -9.41 13.66 9.16
CA PRO A 80 -10.62 14.00 8.42
C PRO A 80 -10.75 13.29 7.07
N LEU A 81 -9.63 12.93 6.43
CA LEU A 81 -9.60 12.19 5.18
C LEU A 81 -10.03 10.73 5.37
N ASP A 82 -9.60 10.07 6.46
CA ASP A 82 -10.04 8.70 6.77
C ASP A 82 -11.57 8.64 6.92
N ALA A 83 -12.14 9.59 7.66
CA ALA A 83 -13.58 9.71 7.83
C ALA A 83 -14.30 10.06 6.52
N LEU A 84 -13.64 10.77 5.60
CA LEU A 84 -14.18 11.03 4.26
C LEU A 84 -14.20 9.76 3.41
N THR A 85 -13.14 8.96 3.41
CA THR A 85 -13.04 7.70 2.67
C THR A 85 -14.18 6.75 3.03
N VAL A 86 -14.47 6.56 4.32
CA VAL A 86 -15.58 5.71 4.78
C VAL A 86 -16.94 6.23 4.28
N ARG A 87 -17.16 7.56 4.28
CA ARG A 87 -18.39 8.16 3.77
C ARG A 87 -18.53 8.00 2.25
N LEU A 88 -17.43 8.16 1.51
CA LEU A 88 -17.41 7.94 0.06
C LEU A 88 -17.67 6.47 -0.30
N ALA A 89 -17.01 5.55 0.40
CA ALA A 89 -17.22 4.11 0.22
C ALA A 89 -18.68 3.71 0.44
N ALA A 90 -19.32 4.23 1.49
CA ALA A 90 -20.74 4.00 1.76
C ALA A 90 -21.66 4.59 0.67
N ALA A 91 -21.26 5.69 0.03
CA ALA A 91 -22.07 6.36 -0.99
C ALA A 91 -22.19 5.57 -2.30
N TYR A 92 -21.29 4.61 -2.57
CA TYR A 92 -21.43 3.70 -3.71
C TYR A 92 -22.69 2.84 -3.62
N GLY A 93 -23.14 2.49 -2.40
CA GLY A 93 -24.30 1.64 -2.15
C GLY A 93 -24.08 0.19 -2.57
N GLU A 94 -24.00 -0.07 -3.87
CA GLU A 94 -23.78 -1.38 -4.47
C GLU A 94 -22.27 -1.64 -4.74
N PRO A 95 -21.68 -2.76 -4.28
CA PRO A 95 -20.25 -3.03 -4.45
C PRO A 95 -19.76 -3.01 -5.91
N TRP A 96 -20.59 -3.43 -6.87
CA TRP A 96 -20.22 -3.42 -8.29
C TRP A 96 -19.94 -2.01 -8.83
N LEU A 97 -20.56 -0.96 -8.29
CA LEU A 97 -20.28 0.43 -8.68
C LEU A 97 -18.87 0.84 -8.25
N LEU A 98 -18.44 0.41 -7.06
CA LEU A 98 -17.11 0.66 -6.54
C LEU A 98 -16.05 -0.15 -7.31
N LYS A 99 -16.33 -1.43 -7.59
CA LYS A 99 -15.47 -2.28 -8.45
C LYS A 99 -15.29 -1.66 -9.84
N PHE A 100 -16.38 -1.21 -10.46
CA PHE A 100 -16.34 -0.56 -11.76
C PHE A 100 -15.47 0.70 -11.74
N HIS A 101 -15.63 1.55 -10.72
CA HIS A 101 -14.82 2.76 -10.62
C HIS A 101 -13.34 2.46 -10.41
N LEU A 102 -13.00 1.52 -9.52
CA LEU A 102 -11.61 1.09 -9.32
C LEU A 102 -11.03 0.49 -10.60
N ASP A 103 -11.78 -0.31 -11.36
CA ASP A 103 -11.27 -0.86 -12.61
C ASP A 103 -10.95 0.23 -13.62
N ASP A 104 -11.82 1.22 -13.80
CA ASP A 104 -11.62 2.29 -14.78
C ASP A 104 -10.41 3.17 -14.42
N VAL A 105 -10.41 3.76 -13.22
CA VAL A 105 -9.32 4.65 -12.78
C VAL A 105 -8.03 3.88 -12.53
N GLY A 106 -8.12 2.68 -11.97
CA GLY A 106 -6.96 1.85 -11.67
C GLY A 106 -6.29 1.30 -12.92
N SER A 107 -7.08 0.90 -13.93
CA SER A 107 -6.52 0.54 -15.24
C SER A 107 -5.85 1.74 -15.91
N ALA A 108 -6.39 2.95 -15.76
CA ALA A 108 -5.76 4.16 -16.27
C ALA A 108 -4.43 4.45 -15.56
N ALA A 109 -4.37 4.36 -14.22
CA ALA A 109 -3.15 4.53 -13.44
C ALA A 109 -2.06 3.52 -13.85
N GLY A 110 -2.44 2.24 -14.05
CA GLY A 110 -1.52 1.21 -14.53
C GLY A 110 -0.91 1.53 -15.89
N ARG A 111 -1.74 1.91 -16.88
CA ARG A 111 -1.26 2.32 -18.21
C ARG A 111 -0.40 3.57 -18.16
N ALA A 112 -0.77 4.56 -17.34
CA ALA A 112 0.01 5.78 -17.17
C ALA A 112 1.40 5.49 -16.62
N ALA A 113 1.50 4.60 -15.62
CA ALA A 113 2.78 4.18 -15.06
C ALA A 113 3.69 3.47 -16.09
N GLU A 114 3.11 2.68 -17.00
CA GLU A 114 3.87 2.02 -18.08
C GLU A 114 4.39 3.00 -19.13
N LEU A 115 3.64 4.06 -19.41
CA LEU A 115 3.99 5.08 -20.39
C LEU A 115 4.95 6.15 -19.85
N ALA A 116 5.05 6.29 -18.53
CA ALA A 116 5.81 7.35 -17.91
C ALA A 116 7.33 7.12 -18.04
N ASP A 117 8.07 8.21 -18.29
CA ASP A 117 9.54 8.19 -18.27
C ASP A 117 10.02 8.03 -16.82
N PRO A 118 10.71 6.93 -16.45
CA PRO A 118 11.15 6.70 -15.08
C PRO A 118 12.16 7.74 -14.58
N GLY A 119 12.86 8.44 -15.47
CA GLY A 119 13.81 9.50 -15.11
C GLY A 119 13.17 10.88 -14.92
N ARG A 120 11.88 11.04 -15.25
CA ARG A 120 11.17 12.32 -15.10
C ARG A 120 11.01 12.67 -13.63
N ARG A 121 11.18 13.95 -13.31
CA ARG A 121 10.93 14.50 -11.97
C ARG A 121 9.46 14.88 -11.82
N VAL A 122 8.85 14.43 -10.73
CA VAL A 122 7.44 14.65 -10.42
C VAL A 122 7.29 15.17 -8.99
N GLY A 123 6.26 15.99 -8.77
CA GLY A 123 5.93 16.58 -7.48
C GLY A 123 4.73 15.91 -6.85
N THR A 124 4.81 15.63 -5.55
CA THR A 124 3.70 15.16 -4.70
C THR A 124 3.99 15.53 -3.24
N ARG A 125 2.98 15.92 -2.46
CA ARG A 125 3.13 16.26 -1.02
C ARG A 125 4.26 17.26 -0.71
N ASP A 126 4.43 18.28 -1.55
CA ASP A 126 5.55 19.24 -1.50
C ASP A 126 6.96 18.61 -1.60
N GLN A 127 7.04 17.35 -2.02
CA GLN A 127 8.26 16.60 -2.28
C GLN A 127 8.47 16.42 -3.79
N VAL A 128 9.73 16.24 -4.19
CA VAL A 128 10.12 15.90 -5.56
C VAL A 128 10.80 14.54 -5.58
N LEU A 129 10.38 13.68 -6.50
CA LEU A 129 10.95 12.35 -6.73
C LEU A 129 11.17 12.12 -8.23
N THR A 130 11.96 11.10 -8.57
CA THR A 130 11.84 10.52 -9.92
C THR A 130 10.55 9.71 -10.02
N THR A 131 9.95 9.64 -11.21
CA THR A 131 8.82 8.75 -11.48
C THR A 131 9.16 7.29 -11.13
N GLY A 132 10.41 6.86 -11.40
CA GLY A 132 10.92 5.56 -11.03
C GLY A 132 10.83 5.28 -9.52
N ASP A 133 11.25 6.24 -8.71
CA ASP A 133 11.23 6.16 -7.24
C ASP A 133 9.81 6.19 -6.69
N TYR A 134 8.97 7.11 -7.18
CA TYR A 134 7.57 7.21 -6.77
C TYR A 134 6.80 5.89 -7.01
N LEU A 135 6.91 5.34 -8.21
CA LEU A 135 6.25 4.07 -8.54
C LEU A 135 6.92 2.88 -7.83
N CYS A 136 8.19 2.98 -7.44
CA CYS A 136 8.81 1.97 -6.57
C CYS A 136 8.27 2.06 -5.14
N ALA A 137 8.03 3.25 -4.59
CA ALA A 137 7.38 3.43 -3.28
C ALA A 137 5.99 2.80 -3.29
N TYR A 138 5.20 3.02 -4.34
CA TYR A 138 3.86 2.43 -4.48
C TYR A 138 3.85 0.89 -4.61
N VAL A 139 4.98 0.23 -4.89
CA VAL A 139 5.04 -1.24 -4.78
C VAL A 139 4.78 -1.67 -3.32
N LEU A 140 5.30 -0.93 -2.35
CA LEU A 140 5.05 -1.18 -0.92
C LEU A 140 3.57 -0.96 -0.60
N GLU A 141 3.01 0.16 -1.04
CA GLU A 141 1.60 0.50 -0.85
C GLU A 141 0.67 -0.61 -1.38
N TRP A 142 0.80 -0.98 -2.66
CA TRP A 142 -0.01 -2.03 -3.25
C TRP A 142 0.17 -3.38 -2.57
N THR A 143 1.38 -3.71 -2.15
CA THR A 143 1.64 -4.99 -1.49
C THR A 143 0.99 -5.03 -0.10
N LEU A 144 1.12 -3.96 0.68
CA LEU A 144 0.51 -3.85 2.00
C LEU A 144 -1.02 -3.85 1.90
N HIS A 145 -1.59 -3.07 0.98
CA HIS A 145 -3.05 -3.05 0.82
C HIS A 145 -3.63 -4.31 0.18
N HIS A 146 -2.84 -5.08 -0.58
CA HIS A 146 -3.25 -6.43 -0.97
C HIS A 146 -3.26 -7.36 0.25
N LEU A 147 -2.28 -7.29 1.15
CA LEU A 147 -2.35 -8.00 2.43
C LEU A 147 -3.55 -7.57 3.28
N ASP A 148 -3.87 -6.27 3.30
CA ASP A 148 -5.03 -5.74 4.02
C ASP A 148 -6.35 -6.22 3.41
N LEU A 149 -6.44 -6.30 2.09
CA LEU A 149 -7.63 -6.77 1.39
C LEU A 149 -7.99 -8.20 1.79
N VAL A 150 -6.99 -9.08 1.86
CA VAL A 150 -7.20 -10.52 2.06
C VAL A 150 -7.13 -10.97 3.52
N ALA A 151 -6.88 -10.05 4.46
CA ALA A 151 -6.61 -10.37 5.87
C ALA A 151 -7.67 -11.26 6.54
N HIS A 152 -8.94 -11.11 6.14
CA HIS A 152 -10.08 -11.84 6.71
C HIS A 152 -10.84 -12.69 5.68
N LEU A 153 -10.30 -12.84 4.46
CA LEU A 153 -10.97 -13.49 3.34
C LEU A 153 -10.30 -14.84 3.03
N GLN A 154 -10.93 -15.92 3.47
CA GLN A 154 -10.38 -17.26 3.30
C GLN A 154 -10.33 -17.66 1.81
N GLY A 155 -9.14 -18.03 1.33
CA GLY A 155 -8.94 -18.51 -0.03
C GLY A 155 -8.78 -17.40 -1.09
N ALA A 156 -8.77 -16.12 -0.69
CA ALA A 156 -8.44 -15.03 -1.59
C ALA A 156 -6.97 -15.11 -2.07
N ALA A 157 -6.72 -14.64 -3.29
CA ALA A 157 -5.39 -14.67 -3.88
C ALA A 157 -4.42 -13.75 -3.14
N GLU A 158 -3.25 -14.27 -2.76
CA GLU A 158 -2.19 -13.54 -2.06
C GLU A 158 -1.43 -12.57 -3.00
N PRO A 159 -0.72 -11.57 -2.44
CA PRO A 159 0.14 -10.70 -3.23
C PRO A 159 1.25 -11.48 -3.95
N PRO A 160 1.71 -11.02 -5.13
CA PRO A 160 2.83 -11.65 -5.83
C PRO A 160 4.09 -11.71 -4.96
N ALA A 161 4.78 -12.86 -4.97
CA ALA A 161 5.99 -13.08 -4.18
C ALA A 161 7.08 -12.03 -4.42
N GLU A 162 7.25 -11.56 -5.66
CA GLU A 162 8.22 -10.51 -5.99
C GLU A 162 7.85 -9.15 -5.39
N GLY A 163 6.55 -8.87 -5.23
CA GLY A 163 6.04 -7.67 -4.55
C GLY A 163 6.31 -7.74 -3.04
N LEU A 164 6.06 -8.90 -2.43
CA LEU A 164 6.38 -9.17 -1.01
C LEU A 164 7.87 -8.98 -0.73
N ALA A 165 8.73 -9.64 -1.52
CA ALA A 165 10.19 -9.54 -1.36
C ALA A 165 10.69 -8.09 -1.50
N ARG A 166 10.22 -7.37 -2.53
CA ARG A 166 10.62 -5.97 -2.74
C ARG A 166 10.14 -5.06 -1.61
N SER A 167 8.94 -5.30 -1.11
CA SER A 167 8.35 -4.54 -0.01
C SER A 167 9.11 -4.79 1.30
N ARG A 168 9.53 -6.03 1.58
CA ARG A 168 10.40 -6.34 2.72
C ARG A 168 11.73 -5.60 2.61
N GLU A 169 12.41 -5.65 1.46
CA GLU A 169 13.67 -4.92 1.27
C GLU A 169 13.52 -3.43 1.54
N MET A 170 12.39 -2.85 1.13
CA MET A 170 12.09 -1.43 1.39
C MET A 170 11.84 -1.19 2.87
N LEU A 171 11.04 -2.02 3.54
CA LEU A 171 10.75 -1.93 4.96
C LEU A 171 12.02 -2.05 5.82
N GLU A 172 12.94 -2.96 5.47
CA GLU A 172 14.23 -3.13 6.15
C GLU A 172 15.12 -1.89 6.03
N LYS A 173 15.09 -1.22 4.87
CA LYS A 173 15.80 0.07 4.68
C LYS A 173 15.18 1.19 5.51
N ILE A 174 13.85 1.27 5.55
CA ILE A 174 13.12 2.22 6.39
C ILE A 174 13.45 1.97 7.89
N ALA A 175 13.47 0.71 8.32
CA ALA A 175 13.82 0.31 9.68
C ALA A 175 15.29 0.59 10.06
N GLY A 176 16.15 0.70 9.05
CA GLY A 176 17.61 0.71 9.19
C GLY A 176 18.18 -0.60 9.72
N SER A 177 17.44 -1.72 9.59
CA SER A 177 17.83 -3.05 10.05
C SER A 177 17.09 -4.13 9.27
N ALA A 178 17.77 -5.25 8.99
CA ALA A 178 17.14 -6.42 8.41
C ALA A 178 16.21 -7.12 9.42
N PHE A 179 15.13 -7.74 8.94
CA PHE A 179 14.34 -8.69 9.71
C PHE A 179 15.06 -10.05 9.75
N PRO A 180 14.86 -10.88 10.79
CA PRO A 180 15.45 -12.21 10.85
C PRO A 180 15.15 -13.06 9.61
N ALA A 181 16.13 -13.84 9.15
CA ALA A 181 15.99 -14.67 7.94
C ALA A 181 14.95 -15.80 8.07
N SER A 182 14.53 -16.11 9.29
CA SER A 182 13.44 -17.03 9.63
C SER A 182 12.06 -16.49 9.24
N PHE A 183 11.90 -15.16 9.17
CA PHE A 183 10.64 -14.55 8.75
C PHE A 183 10.44 -14.74 7.25
N SER A 184 9.24 -15.14 6.86
CA SER A 184 8.80 -14.97 5.47
C SER A 184 8.67 -13.48 5.13
N ASP A 185 8.68 -13.13 3.84
CA ASP A 185 8.49 -11.73 3.43
C ASP A 185 7.12 -11.19 3.89
N LYS A 186 6.09 -12.04 3.84
CA LYS A 186 4.77 -11.73 4.37
C LYS A 186 4.80 -11.45 5.87
N ASP A 187 5.46 -12.29 6.66
CA ASP A 187 5.54 -12.12 8.11
C ASP A 187 6.33 -10.87 8.51
N ALA A 188 7.43 -10.59 7.81
CA ALA A 188 8.22 -9.38 8.02
C ALA A 188 7.37 -8.12 7.79
N LEU A 189 6.55 -8.10 6.73
CA LEU A 189 5.64 -6.99 6.44
C LEU A 189 4.52 -6.89 7.48
N LEU A 190 3.84 -8.00 7.80
CA LEU A 190 2.72 -8.00 8.73
C LEU A 190 3.14 -7.58 10.15
N VAL A 191 4.24 -8.12 10.65
CA VAL A 191 4.77 -7.77 11.98
C VAL A 191 5.40 -6.39 11.97
N GLY A 192 6.21 -6.11 10.94
CA GLY A 192 6.95 -4.86 10.85
C GLY A 192 6.06 -3.62 10.74
N THR A 193 4.85 -3.78 10.20
CA THR A 193 3.87 -2.68 10.05
C THR A 193 2.68 -2.78 11.01
N GLY A 194 2.73 -3.70 11.99
CA GLY A 194 1.72 -3.80 13.06
C GLY A 194 0.39 -4.46 12.67
N ARG A 195 0.28 -5.00 11.45
CA ARG A 195 -0.89 -5.77 10.99
C ARG A 195 -1.05 -7.11 11.72
N ARG A 196 0.03 -7.61 12.32
CA ARG A 196 0.05 -8.82 13.16
C ARG A 196 1.01 -8.63 14.32
N ALA A 197 0.63 -9.08 15.52
CA ALA A 197 1.56 -9.16 16.64
C ALA A 197 2.60 -10.29 16.41
N PRO A 198 3.88 -10.09 16.74
CA PRO A 198 4.85 -11.17 16.72
C PRO A 198 4.51 -12.23 17.78
N THR A 199 4.81 -13.49 17.48
CA THR A 199 4.84 -14.58 18.47
C THR A 199 6.00 -14.38 19.46
N ASP A 200 5.99 -15.10 20.59
CA ASP A 200 7.09 -15.02 21.57
C ASP A 200 8.46 -15.38 20.99
N ALA A 201 8.50 -16.36 20.07
CA ALA A 201 9.71 -16.77 19.37
C ALA A 201 10.19 -15.67 18.41
N GLU A 202 9.29 -15.16 17.58
CA GLU A 202 9.56 -14.04 16.67
C GLU A 202 10.03 -12.79 17.44
N ASN A 203 9.39 -12.47 18.57
CA ASN A 203 9.76 -11.34 19.41
C ASN A 203 11.17 -11.49 20.00
N THR A 204 11.55 -12.71 20.37
CA THR A 204 12.91 -13.02 20.82
C THR A 204 13.93 -12.84 19.70
N GLU A 205 13.61 -13.30 18.49
CA GLU A 205 14.48 -13.19 17.31
C GLU A 205 14.64 -11.75 16.80
N LEU A 206 13.59 -10.92 16.90
CA LEU A 206 13.62 -9.50 16.54
C LEU A 206 14.62 -8.70 17.39
N GLY A 207 14.83 -9.09 18.65
CA GLY A 207 15.79 -8.46 19.55
C GLY A 207 15.59 -6.94 19.62
N GLY A 208 16.64 -6.16 19.31
CA GLY A 208 16.58 -4.70 19.34
C GLY A 208 15.62 -4.07 18.32
N LEU A 209 15.28 -4.78 17.23
CA LEU A 209 14.33 -4.30 16.24
C LEU A 209 12.91 -4.22 16.82
N ALA A 210 12.56 -5.11 17.75
CA ALA A 210 11.22 -5.13 18.37
C ALA A 210 10.82 -3.79 19.00
N ALA A 211 11.78 -3.02 19.52
CA ALA A 211 11.54 -1.70 20.12
C ALA A 211 11.21 -0.60 19.10
N LYS A 212 11.44 -0.84 17.80
CA LYS A 212 11.11 0.09 16.70
C LYS A 212 9.79 -0.25 16.03
N LEU A 213 9.18 -1.39 16.37
CA LEU A 213 7.96 -1.87 15.72
C LEU A 213 6.72 -1.50 16.55
N PRO A 214 5.58 -1.23 15.88
CA PRO A 214 5.40 -1.23 14.43
C PRO A 214 5.93 0.05 13.77
N LEU A 215 6.36 -0.08 12.51
CA LEU A 215 6.64 1.06 11.64
C LEU A 215 5.33 1.56 11.04
N VAL A 216 4.87 2.72 11.51
CA VAL A 216 3.69 3.41 10.99
C VAL A 216 4.15 4.25 9.80
N LEU A 217 3.88 3.79 8.60
CA LEU A 217 4.31 4.45 7.36
C LEU A 217 3.25 5.47 6.93
N GLY A 218 3.67 6.72 6.77
CA GLY A 218 2.83 7.81 6.28
C GLY A 218 3.52 8.67 5.24
#